data_AF-A0A8T9BRL0-F1
#
_entry.id   AF-A0A8T9BRL0-F1
#
_cell.length_a   1.000
_cell.length_b   1.000
_cell.length_c   1.000
_cell.angle_alpha   90.00
_cell.angle_beta   90.00
_cell.angle_gamma   90.00
#
_symmetry.space_group_name_H-M   'P 1'
#
loop_
_entity.id
_entity.type
_entity.pdbx_description
1 polymer ?
#
loop_
_entity_poly.entity_id
_entity_poly.type
_entity_poly.pdbx_seq_one_letter_code
_entity_poly.pdbx_strand_id
1 'polypeptide(L)'
;MTAIAADVPLAYRQLLIDVRDEGVAFLFSTHFSEAGALQVPAQRAAAVYKITTQVAIEEFRRLVAIKAHVSDTNANIISPTLLMDDLWHAAVLDTLFYADLQAAPGLTIHHRPSGASEGESELRQVRLDTVKSLYKGYFSTDPTEHPWSLPQARHSLTGDLPGANITTDDP
;
A
#
# COMPACT_ATOMS: atom_id res chain seq x y z
N MET A 1 30.38 -4.11 -5.49
CA MET A 1 29.36 -4.78 -6.31
C MET A 1 28.93 -6.02 -5.55
N THR A 2 27.85 -5.91 -4.79
CA THR A 2 27.26 -7.07 -4.12
C THR A 2 26.39 -7.75 -5.17
N ALA A 3 26.79 -8.93 -5.65
CA ALA A 3 26.02 -9.65 -6.65
C ALA A 3 24.57 -9.81 -6.16
N ILE A 4 23.59 -9.41 -6.98
CA ILE A 4 22.19 -9.70 -6.73
C ILE A 4 22.08 -11.21 -6.50
N ALA A 5 21.57 -11.60 -5.33
CA ALA A 5 21.48 -13.01 -4.94
C ALA A 5 20.81 -13.82 -6.06
N ALA A 6 21.32 -15.02 -6.35
CA ALA A 6 20.79 -15.90 -7.38
C ALA A 6 19.29 -16.22 -7.18
N ASP A 7 18.78 -15.96 -5.99
CA ASP A 7 17.43 -16.28 -5.51
C ASP A 7 16.38 -15.20 -5.82
N VAL A 8 16.76 -14.05 -6.39
CA VAL A 8 15.79 -13.02 -6.79
C VAL A 8 14.98 -13.50 -8.00
N PRO A 9 13.63 -13.58 -7.93
CA PRO A 9 12.81 -14.06 -9.04
C PRO A 9 12.92 -13.16 -10.28
N LEU A 10 12.76 -13.74 -11.47
CA LEU A 10 12.95 -13.04 -12.76
C LEU A 10 12.10 -11.77 -12.90
N ALA A 11 10.84 -11.80 -12.45
CA ALA A 11 9.94 -10.65 -12.50
C ALA A 11 10.53 -9.42 -11.78
N TYR A 12 11.18 -9.65 -10.63
CA TYR A 12 11.83 -8.57 -9.89
C TYR A 12 13.09 -8.07 -10.57
N ARG A 13 13.86 -8.94 -11.23
CA ARG A 13 15.03 -8.51 -12.03
C ARG A 13 14.61 -7.59 -13.18
N GLN A 14 13.45 -7.84 -13.77
CA GLN A 14 12.89 -7.00 -14.84
C GLN A 14 12.35 -5.67 -14.28
N LEU A 15 11.57 -5.71 -13.21
CA LEU A 15 11.01 -4.50 -12.58
C LEU A 15 12.09 -3.57 -12.03
N LEU A 16 13.16 -4.14 -11.48
CA LEU A 16 14.20 -3.44 -10.73
C LEU A 16 15.50 -3.29 -11.54
N ILE A 17 15.45 -3.43 -12.87
CA ILE A 17 16.65 -3.39 -13.72
C ILE A 17 17.43 -2.07 -13.60
N ASP A 18 16.73 -0.96 -13.39
CA ASP A 18 17.31 0.37 -13.21
C ASP A 18 17.46 0.76 -11.72
N VAL A 19 17.11 -0.15 -10.81
CA VAL A 19 17.21 0.08 -9.36
C VAL A 19 18.58 -0.40 -8.89
N ARG A 20 19.14 0.33 -7.92
CA ARG A 20 20.42 -0.01 -7.30
C ARG A 20 20.39 -1.43 -6.70
N ASP A 21 21.51 -2.14 -6.79
CA ASP A 21 21.68 -3.48 -6.19
C ASP A 21 21.31 -3.47 -4.69
N GLU A 22 21.59 -2.37 -3.98
CA GLU A 22 21.23 -2.22 -2.58
C GLU A 22 19.70 -2.22 -2.35
N GLY A 23 18.95 -1.63 -3.27
CA GLY A 23 17.48 -1.64 -3.25
C GLY A 23 16.92 -3.04 -3.45
N VAL A 24 17.46 -3.78 -4.42
CA VAL A 24 17.09 -5.19 -4.64
C VAL A 24 17.42 -6.02 -3.41
N ALA A 25 18.64 -5.89 -2.86
CA ALA A 25 19.06 -6.60 -1.67
C ALA A 25 18.16 -6.28 -0.45
N PHE A 26 17.77 -5.02 -0.29
CA PHE A 26 16.87 -4.59 0.79
C PHE A 26 15.50 -5.27 0.71
N LEU A 27 14.85 -5.30 -0.46
CA LEU A 27 13.53 -5.91 -0.64
C LEU A 27 13.48 -7.41 -0.33
N PHE A 28 14.61 -8.10 -0.47
CA PHE A 28 14.76 -9.52 -0.18
C PHE A 28 15.48 -9.79 1.15
N SER A 29 15.76 -8.76 1.94
CA SER A 29 16.39 -8.90 3.26
C SER A 29 15.40 -9.31 4.34
N THR A 30 15.91 -9.87 5.43
CA THR A 30 15.11 -10.18 6.64
C THR A 30 14.56 -8.94 7.33
N HIS A 31 15.16 -7.77 7.09
CA HIS A 31 14.65 -6.48 7.57
C HIS A 31 13.33 -6.10 6.89
N PHE A 32 13.07 -6.60 5.68
CA PHE A 32 11.79 -6.42 5.01
C PHE A 32 10.70 -7.37 5.53
N SER A 33 11.05 -8.60 5.94
CA SER A 33 10.05 -9.66 6.16
C SER A 33 9.90 -10.16 7.61
N GLU A 34 10.96 -10.60 8.29
CA GLU A 34 10.82 -11.51 9.44
C GLU A 34 11.16 -10.88 10.79
N ALA A 35 12.04 -9.87 10.81
CA ALA A 35 12.47 -9.18 12.03
C ALA A 35 12.27 -7.65 11.98
N GLY A 36 11.57 -7.17 10.95
CA GLY A 36 11.41 -5.74 10.67
C GLY A 36 10.04 -5.17 11.00
N ALA A 37 9.87 -3.91 10.62
CA ALA A 37 8.68 -3.10 10.83
C ALA A 37 7.38 -3.74 10.31
N LEU A 38 7.48 -4.60 9.29
CA LEU A 38 6.32 -5.18 8.61
C LEU A 38 5.76 -6.44 9.27
N GLN A 39 6.47 -7.10 10.19
CA GLN A 39 6.05 -8.41 10.69
C GLN A 39 4.69 -8.35 11.41
N VAL A 40 4.52 -7.44 12.36
CA VAL A 40 3.25 -7.29 13.11
C VAL A 40 2.12 -6.78 12.20
N PRO A 41 2.31 -5.74 11.37
CA PRO A 41 1.32 -5.32 10.37
C PRO A 41 0.91 -6.44 9.41
N ALA A 42 1.87 -7.21 8.89
CA ALA A 42 1.61 -8.31 7.97
C ALA A 42 0.85 -9.45 8.63
N GLN A 43 1.10 -9.77 9.91
CA GLN A 43 0.31 -10.75 10.67
C GLN A 43 -1.14 -10.30 10.85
N ARG A 44 -1.35 -9.01 11.15
CA ARG A 44 -2.71 -8.44 11.26
C ARG A 44 -3.44 -8.49 9.92
N ALA A 45 -2.78 -8.08 8.85
CA ALA A 45 -3.32 -8.16 7.50
C ALA A 45 -3.60 -9.62 7.10
N ALA A 46 -2.70 -10.55 7.37
CA ALA A 46 -2.91 -11.97 7.12
C ALA A 46 -4.20 -12.51 7.77
N ALA A 47 -4.47 -12.12 9.01
CA ALA A 47 -5.70 -12.49 9.71
C ALA A 47 -6.97 -11.86 9.07
N VAL A 48 -6.92 -10.57 8.70
CA VAL A 48 -8.06 -9.86 8.10
C VAL A 48 -8.39 -10.39 6.70
N TYR A 49 -7.35 -10.62 5.88
CA TYR A 49 -7.48 -10.99 4.47
C TYR A 49 -7.50 -12.52 4.27
N LYS A 50 -7.40 -13.31 5.35
CA LYS A 50 -7.38 -14.79 5.35
C LYS A 50 -6.29 -15.39 4.44
N ILE A 51 -5.11 -14.77 4.50
CA ILE A 51 -3.89 -15.20 3.79
C ILE A 51 -2.78 -15.51 4.80
N THR A 52 -1.61 -15.94 4.33
CA THR A 52 -0.44 -16.08 5.21
C THR A 52 0.30 -14.74 5.34
N THR A 53 1.07 -14.58 6.41
CA THR A 53 1.96 -13.42 6.61
C THR A 53 2.93 -13.25 5.44
N GLN A 54 3.44 -14.36 4.89
CA GLN A 54 4.34 -14.37 3.74
C GLN A 54 3.68 -13.82 2.48
N VAL A 55 2.39 -14.15 2.24
CA VAL A 55 1.65 -13.56 1.11
C VAL A 55 1.47 -12.06 1.33
N ALA A 56 1.10 -11.61 2.53
CA ALA A 56 0.96 -10.17 2.81
C ALA A 56 2.27 -9.39 2.57
N ILE A 57 3.40 -9.91 3.04
CA ILE A 57 4.73 -9.32 2.81
C ILE A 57 5.06 -9.30 1.31
N GLU A 58 4.77 -10.39 0.60
CA GLU A 58 5.02 -10.48 -0.84
C GLU A 58 4.17 -9.48 -1.63
N GLU A 59 2.89 -9.27 -1.28
CA GLU A 59 2.05 -8.25 -1.92
C GLU A 59 2.61 -6.84 -1.71
N PHE A 60 3.16 -6.55 -0.53
CA PHE A 60 3.82 -5.27 -0.28
C PHE A 60 5.15 -5.14 -1.05
N ARG A 61 5.95 -6.21 -1.13
CA ARG A 61 7.19 -6.25 -1.93
C ARG A 61 6.92 -5.93 -3.40
N ARG A 62 5.88 -6.55 -3.96
CA ARG A 62 5.44 -6.31 -5.34
C ARG A 62 4.98 -4.87 -5.55
N LEU A 63 4.20 -4.29 -4.62
CA LEU A 63 3.83 -2.89 -4.67
C LEU A 63 5.07 -1.99 -4.78
N VAL A 64 6.05 -2.17 -3.88
CA VAL A 64 7.27 -1.34 -3.88
C VAL A 64 8.04 -1.50 -5.19
N ALA A 65 8.19 -2.74 -5.68
CA ALA A 65 8.88 -3.00 -6.94
C ALA A 65 8.18 -2.34 -8.14
N ILE A 66 6.85 -2.37 -8.19
CA ILE A 66 6.09 -1.68 -9.23
C ILE A 66 6.23 -0.16 -9.09
N LYS A 67 6.13 0.42 -7.88
CA LYS A 67 6.30 1.87 -7.66
C LYS A 67 7.68 2.33 -8.13
N ALA A 68 8.72 1.54 -7.84
CA ALA A 68 10.08 1.79 -8.33
C ALA A 68 10.13 1.76 -9.86
N HIS A 69 9.60 0.70 -10.47
CA HIS A 69 9.60 0.51 -11.93
C HIS A 69 8.91 1.65 -12.68
N VAL A 70 7.72 2.08 -12.24
CA VAL A 70 6.98 3.17 -12.89
C VAL A 70 7.38 4.56 -12.38
N SER A 71 8.40 4.65 -11.51
CA SER A 71 8.84 5.91 -10.89
C SER A 71 7.70 6.70 -10.24
N ASP A 72 6.79 6.02 -9.54
CA ASP A 72 5.60 6.63 -8.92
C ASP A 72 5.92 7.32 -7.59
N THR A 73 6.74 8.36 -7.69
CA THR A 73 7.25 9.17 -6.56
C THR A 73 6.14 9.94 -5.85
N ASN A 74 5.15 10.45 -6.59
CA ASN A 74 4.09 11.30 -6.06
C ASN A 74 2.74 10.58 -5.83
N ALA A 75 2.71 9.25 -5.94
CA ALA A 75 1.50 8.44 -5.81
C ALA A 75 0.37 8.87 -6.78
N ASN A 76 0.74 9.16 -8.03
CA ASN A 76 -0.16 9.61 -9.08
C ASN A 76 -0.34 8.61 -10.22
N ILE A 77 0.48 7.55 -10.27
CA ILE A 77 0.47 6.57 -11.36
C ILE A 77 -0.30 5.31 -10.96
N ILE A 78 -0.03 4.79 -9.77
CA ILE A 78 -0.67 3.57 -9.26
C ILE A 78 -1.34 3.79 -7.92
N SER A 79 -2.29 2.93 -7.58
CA SER A 79 -2.91 2.91 -6.26
C SER A 79 -2.93 1.49 -5.71
N PRO A 80 -2.54 1.30 -4.44
CA PRO A 80 -2.50 -0.02 -3.83
C PRO A 80 -3.90 -0.65 -3.72
N THR A 81 -3.97 -1.98 -3.66
CA THR A 81 -5.15 -2.66 -3.10
C THR A 81 -5.23 -2.35 -1.60
N LEU A 82 -6.38 -2.62 -0.96
CA LEU A 82 -6.56 -2.37 0.48
C LEU A 82 -5.50 -3.08 1.32
N LEU A 83 -5.16 -4.33 0.96
CA LEU A 83 -4.12 -5.11 1.64
C LEU A 83 -2.77 -4.39 1.59
N MET A 84 -2.37 -3.94 0.40
CA MET A 84 -1.09 -3.25 0.22
C MET A 84 -1.08 -1.89 0.91
N ASP A 85 -2.21 -1.20 0.92
CA ASP A 85 -2.38 0.11 1.55
C ASP A 85 -2.22 0.01 3.08
N ASP A 86 -2.74 -1.06 3.70
CA ASP A 86 -2.55 -1.34 5.13
C ASP A 86 -1.06 -1.48 5.49
N LEU A 87 -0.29 -2.24 4.70
CA LEU A 87 1.15 -2.38 4.90
C LEU A 87 1.91 -1.09 4.56
N TRP A 88 1.47 -0.34 3.55
CA TRP A 88 2.06 0.95 3.19
C TRP A 88 1.91 1.98 4.32
N HIS A 89 0.74 2.08 4.95
CA HIS A 89 0.55 2.94 6.11
C HIS A 89 1.45 2.53 7.27
N ALA A 90 1.57 1.24 7.55
CA ALA A 90 2.47 0.77 8.60
C ALA A 90 3.94 1.10 8.30
N ALA A 91 4.37 0.93 7.05
CA ALA A 91 5.72 1.29 6.60
C ALA A 91 5.99 2.79 6.79
N VAL A 92 5.07 3.67 6.41
CA VAL A 92 5.22 5.13 6.56
C VAL A 92 5.29 5.56 8.03
N LEU A 93 4.58 4.87 8.92
CA LEU A 93 4.58 5.17 10.36
C LEU A 93 5.87 4.75 11.07
N ASP A 94 6.56 3.71 10.58
CA ASP A 94 7.91 3.37 11.02
C ASP A 94 8.92 4.18 10.21
N THR A 95 9.25 5.37 10.71
CA THR A 95 10.06 6.35 9.97
C THR A 95 11.49 5.88 9.70
N LEU A 96 12.04 4.99 10.53
CA LEU A 96 13.37 4.42 10.30
C LEU A 96 13.32 3.41 9.14
N PHE A 97 12.37 2.46 9.20
CA PHE A 97 12.15 1.53 8.10
C PHE A 97 11.83 2.26 6.79
N TYR A 98 11.00 3.30 6.85
CA TYR A 98 10.63 4.09 5.67
C TYR A 98 11.81 4.85 5.06
N ALA A 99 12.72 5.35 5.91
CA ALA A 99 13.94 5.99 5.44
C ALA A 99 14.85 4.98 4.72
N ASP A 100 15.03 3.78 5.29
CA ASP A 100 15.84 2.73 4.69
C ASP A 100 15.23 2.20 3.38
N LEU A 101 13.90 2.02 3.35
CA LEU A 101 13.14 1.63 2.16
C LEU A 101 13.32 2.61 0.99
N GLN A 102 13.49 3.91 1.27
CA GLN A 102 13.73 4.94 0.26
C GLN A 102 15.22 5.04 -0.10
N ALA A 103 16.10 4.98 0.89
CA ALA A 103 17.54 5.15 0.71
C ALA A 103 18.16 3.99 -0.10
N ALA A 104 17.76 2.74 0.18
CA ALA A 104 18.31 1.57 -0.46
C ALA A 104 18.16 1.57 -2.00
N PRO A 105 16.96 1.80 -2.58
CA PRO A 105 16.80 1.93 -4.03
C PRO A 105 17.18 3.33 -4.55
N GLY A 106 17.43 4.32 -3.69
CA GLY A 106 17.66 5.71 -4.08
C GLY A 106 16.40 6.42 -4.58
N LEU A 107 15.23 6.07 -4.03
CA LEU A 107 13.93 6.59 -4.45
C LEU A 107 13.33 7.44 -3.34
N THR A 108 12.70 8.56 -3.73
CA THR A 108 11.81 9.29 -2.83
C THR A 108 10.37 8.95 -3.19
N ILE A 109 9.66 8.31 -2.27
CA ILE A 109 8.26 7.92 -2.46
C ILE A 109 7.43 8.72 -1.47
N HIS A 110 6.45 9.44 -1.96
CA HIS A 110 5.53 10.22 -1.15
C HIS A 110 4.24 9.42 -0.92
N HIS A 111 3.73 9.51 0.31
CA HIS A 111 2.36 9.13 0.61
C HIS A 111 1.43 10.28 0.23
N ARG A 112 0.28 9.98 -0.37
CA ARG A 112 -0.75 10.96 -0.75
C ARG A 112 -2.05 10.67 0.01
N PRO A 113 -2.25 11.21 1.22
CA PRO A 113 -3.45 10.96 2.03
C PRO A 113 -4.76 11.32 1.34
N SER A 114 -4.75 12.35 0.48
CA SER A 114 -5.95 12.82 -0.24
C SER A 114 -6.39 11.90 -1.38
N GLY A 115 -5.54 10.94 -1.80
CA GLY A 115 -5.82 10.03 -2.91
C GLY A 115 -6.96 9.04 -2.68
N ALA A 116 -7.49 8.97 -1.45
CA ALA A 116 -8.66 8.19 -1.06
C ALA A 116 -9.93 9.04 -0.81
N SER A 117 -9.89 10.34 -1.13
CA SER A 117 -11.07 11.22 -1.00
C SER A 117 -12.15 10.92 -2.05
N GLU A 118 -13.41 11.25 -1.76
CA GLU A 118 -14.54 11.00 -2.69
C GLU A 118 -14.30 11.66 -4.07
N GLY A 119 -13.75 12.88 -4.09
CA GLY A 119 -13.41 13.59 -5.32
C GLY A 119 -12.26 12.98 -6.12
N GLU A 120 -11.52 12.02 -5.56
CA GLU A 120 -10.44 11.29 -6.22
C GLU A 120 -10.84 9.86 -6.60
N SER A 121 -12.09 9.44 -6.37
CA SER A 121 -12.51 8.03 -6.52
C SER A 121 -12.30 7.50 -7.93
N GLU A 122 -12.64 8.27 -8.97
CA GLU A 122 -12.45 7.87 -10.37
C GLU A 122 -10.97 7.77 -10.72
N LEU A 123 -10.17 8.77 -10.35
CA LEU A 123 -8.72 8.75 -10.59
C LEU A 123 -8.04 7.61 -9.82
N ARG A 124 -8.50 7.33 -8.59
CA ARG A 124 -8.04 6.19 -7.81
C ARG A 124 -8.36 4.88 -8.51
N GLN A 125 -9.53 4.74 -9.12
CA GLN A 125 -9.89 3.53 -9.85
C GLN A 125 -8.97 3.33 -11.06
N VAL A 126 -8.68 4.38 -11.84
CA VAL A 126 -7.73 4.32 -12.96
C VAL A 126 -6.34 3.87 -12.50
N ARG A 127 -5.85 4.43 -11.39
CA ARG A 127 -4.56 4.05 -10.79
C ARG A 127 -4.57 2.61 -10.25
N LEU A 128 -5.70 2.14 -9.73
CA LEU A 128 -5.88 0.76 -9.27
C LEU A 128 -5.89 -0.23 -10.46
N ASP A 129 -6.58 0.11 -11.55
CA ASP A 129 -6.60 -0.72 -12.76
C ASP A 129 -5.19 -0.78 -13.40
N THR A 130 -4.43 0.30 -13.27
CA THR A 130 -3.02 0.36 -13.68
C THR A 130 -2.17 -0.62 -12.87
N VAL A 131 -2.28 -0.66 -11.54
CA VAL A 131 -1.50 -1.64 -10.74
C VAL A 131 -1.90 -3.08 -11.06
N LYS A 132 -3.20 -3.35 -11.30
CA LYS A 132 -3.69 -4.68 -11.69
C LYS A 132 -3.11 -5.12 -13.04
N SER A 133 -3.04 -4.21 -14.00
CA SER A 133 -2.46 -4.47 -15.32
C SER A 133 -0.97 -4.79 -15.23
N LEU A 134 -0.22 -4.03 -14.42
CA LEU A 134 1.20 -4.29 -14.15
C LEU A 134 1.42 -5.62 -13.42
N TYR A 135 0.55 -5.94 -12.45
CA TYR A 135 0.56 -7.22 -11.76
C TYR A 135 0.44 -8.40 -12.72
N LYS A 136 -0.55 -8.33 -13.60
CA LYS A 136 -0.78 -9.36 -14.61
C LYS A 136 0.39 -9.48 -15.57
N GLY A 137 0.98 -8.36 -15.99
CA GLY A 137 2.13 -8.31 -16.89
C GLY A 137 3.39 -8.94 -16.31
N TYR A 138 3.72 -8.65 -15.05
CA TYR A 138 4.99 -9.09 -14.44
C TYR A 138 4.87 -10.38 -13.64
N PHE A 139 3.73 -10.64 -12.99
CA PHE A 139 3.56 -11.75 -12.06
C PHE A 139 2.56 -12.81 -12.55
N SER A 140 1.89 -12.59 -13.68
CA SER A 140 0.88 -13.52 -14.24
C SER A 140 -0.24 -13.88 -13.25
N THR A 141 -0.52 -13.01 -12.28
CA THR A 141 -1.58 -13.15 -11.27
C THR A 141 -2.22 -11.79 -11.02
N ASP A 142 -3.47 -11.81 -10.56
CA ASP A 142 -4.10 -10.63 -9.98
C ASP A 142 -3.54 -10.39 -8.57
N PRO A 143 -3.49 -9.13 -8.09
CA PRO A 143 -3.10 -8.84 -6.72
C PRO A 143 -4.13 -9.41 -5.75
N THR A 144 -3.67 -9.79 -4.56
CA THR A 144 -4.58 -10.25 -3.51
C THR A 144 -5.53 -9.13 -3.10
N GLU A 145 -6.82 -9.39 -3.21
CA GLU A 145 -7.90 -8.55 -2.73
C GLU A 145 -8.76 -9.38 -1.76
N HIS A 146 -9.16 -8.80 -0.61
CA HIS A 146 -10.26 -9.38 0.15
C HIS A 146 -11.58 -8.79 -0.37
N PRO A 147 -12.62 -9.61 -0.57
CA PRO A 147 -13.91 -9.16 -1.10
C PRO A 147 -14.77 -8.44 -0.05
N TRP A 148 -14.22 -7.54 0.79
CA TRP A 148 -15.08 -6.75 1.68
C TRP A 148 -15.91 -5.75 0.88
N SER A 149 -17.00 -6.23 0.29
CA SER A 149 -18.28 -5.54 0.29
C SER A 149 -18.74 -5.43 1.75
N LEU A 150 -18.32 -4.36 2.44
CA LEU A 150 -19.09 -3.83 3.55
C LEU A 150 -20.06 -2.79 2.98
N PRO A 151 -21.34 -2.79 3.39
CA PRO A 151 -22.24 -1.70 3.06
C PRO A 151 -21.60 -0.37 3.45
N GLN A 152 -21.71 0.63 2.59
CA GLN A 152 -21.45 2.02 2.96
C GLN A 152 -22.45 2.45 4.03
N ALA A 153 -22.27 2.00 5.27
CA ALA A 153 -22.85 2.64 6.43
C ALA A 153 -21.80 3.62 6.97
N ARG A 154 -21.46 4.62 6.15
CA ARG A 154 -21.13 5.91 6.75
C ARG A 154 -22.42 6.34 7.44
N HIS A 155 -22.44 6.25 8.76
CA HIS A 155 -23.42 6.96 9.55
C HIS A 155 -23.41 8.41 9.05
N SER A 156 -24.43 8.77 8.28
CA SER A 156 -24.89 10.14 8.21
C SER A 156 -25.19 10.52 9.65
N LEU A 157 -24.23 11.18 10.31
CA LEU A 157 -24.55 12.10 11.39
C LEU A 157 -25.20 13.33 10.74
N THR A 158 -26.33 13.13 10.06
CA THR A 158 -27.36 14.14 9.98
C THR A 158 -27.90 14.23 11.40
N GLY A 159 -27.39 15.23 12.12
CA GLY A 159 -27.93 15.60 13.42
C GLY A 159 -29.37 16.04 13.25
N ASP A 160 -30.30 15.10 13.38
CA ASP A 160 -31.63 15.41 13.89
C ASP A 160 -31.48 15.62 15.39
N LEU A 161 -31.14 16.86 15.75
CA LEU A 161 -31.39 17.34 17.10
C LEU A 161 -32.92 17.49 17.24
N PRO A 162 -33.56 16.79 18.19
CA PRO A 162 -34.98 16.97 18.45
C PRO A 162 -35.23 18.41 18.92
N GLY A 163 -36.25 19.04 18.33
CA GLY A 163 -36.59 20.44 18.51
C GLY A 163 -36.66 20.87 19.96
N ALA A 164 -35.78 21.80 20.34
CA ALA A 164 -35.97 22.62 21.51
C ALA A 164 -37.04 23.67 21.17
N ASN A 165 -38.28 23.38 21.57
CA ASN A 165 -39.39 24.31 21.56
C ASN A 165 -39.08 25.41 22.61
N ILE A 166 -38.63 26.58 22.17
CA ILE A 166 -38.48 27.74 23.05
C ILE A 166 -39.81 28.50 23.00
N THR A 167 -40.67 28.22 23.98
CA THR A 167 -41.79 29.10 24.34
C THR A 167 -41.22 30.37 24.97
N THR A 168 -41.37 31.49 24.28
CA THR A 168 -41.18 32.82 24.88
C THR A 168 -42.47 33.20 25.58
N ASP A 169 -42.47 33.12 26.91
CA ASP A 169 -43.40 33.86 27.77
C ASP A 169 -42.64 35.03 28.42
N ASP A 170 -43.20 36.21 28.13
CA ASP A 170 -43.14 37.58 28.68
C ASP A 170 -42.35 37.91 29.97
N PRO A 171 -42.09 39.22 30.14
CA PRO A 171 -42.90 39.97 31.11
C PRO A 171 -43.72 41.14 30.54
#